data_AF-A0A2P4SB78-F1
#
_entry.id   AF-A0A2P4SB78-F1
#
_cell.length_a   1.000
_cell.length_b   1.000
_cell.length_c   1.000
_cell.angle_alpha   90.00
_cell.angle_beta   90.00
_cell.angle_gamma   90.00
#
_symmetry.space_group_name_H-M   'P 1'
#
loop_
_entity.id
_entity.type
_entity.pdbx_description
1 polymer ?
#
loop_
_entity_poly.entity_id
_entity_poly.type
_entity_poly.pdbx_seq_one_letter_code
_entity_poly.pdbx_strand_id
1 'polypeptide(L)'
;YDTNTTTFNGGERTSPRFEASWRVNTSRLVVKNFRAEDEGIYFCVNYITAVLHFSSGQLVFFPGASHENMLHFCCDIVMWLNLACACLLLLTAITITITHHQSKSHPDTLQRFLEPHTTAQTAPPG
;
A
#
# COMPACT_ATOMS: atom_id res chain seq x y z
N TYR A 1 22.56 -11.44 25.29
CA TYR A 1 21.31 -11.75 24.55
C TYR A 1 21.49 -13.14 24.00
N ASP A 2 20.80 -14.12 24.58
CA ASP A 2 20.89 -15.50 24.17
C ASP A 2 19.97 -15.67 22.96
N THR A 3 20.54 -15.63 21.76
CA THR A 3 19.80 -15.88 20.53
C THR A 3 19.47 -17.37 20.49
N ASN A 4 18.22 -17.71 20.83
CA ASN A 4 17.63 -19.04 20.62
C ASN A 4 17.45 -19.31 19.12
N THR A 5 18.55 -19.27 18.37
CA THR A 5 18.58 -19.57 16.94
C THR A 5 18.68 -21.08 16.80
N THR A 6 17.54 -21.71 16.53
CA THR A 6 17.51 -23.15 16.24
C THR A 6 18.02 -23.39 14.83
N THR A 7 19.32 -23.61 14.68
CA THR A 7 19.92 -24.01 13.40
C THR A 7 19.67 -25.49 13.16
N PHE A 8 18.77 -25.82 12.23
CA PHE A 8 18.52 -27.21 11.87
C PHE A 8 19.56 -27.70 10.86
N ASN A 9 20.57 -28.39 11.35
CA ASN A 9 21.54 -29.07 10.50
C ASN A 9 20.92 -30.36 9.96
N GLY A 10 20.81 -30.49 8.63
CA GLY A 10 20.10 -31.60 7.98
C GLY A 10 20.56 -33.02 8.38
N GLY A 11 21.76 -33.17 8.97
CA GLY A 11 22.29 -34.44 9.47
C GLY A 11 21.86 -34.83 10.89
N GLU A 12 21.35 -33.89 11.70
CA GLU A 12 21.05 -34.12 13.11
C GLU A 12 19.59 -33.79 13.41
N ARG A 13 18.74 -34.82 13.40
CA ARG A 13 17.30 -34.69 13.68
C ARG A 13 17.08 -34.53 15.19
N THR A 14 17.27 -33.32 15.70
CA THR A 14 17.20 -33.05 17.15
C THR A 14 15.78 -32.91 17.72
N SER A 15 14.75 -32.70 16.88
CA SER A 15 13.37 -32.56 17.36
C SER A 15 12.35 -33.33 16.51
N PRO A 16 11.44 -34.11 17.12
CA PRO A 16 10.37 -34.81 16.40
C PRO A 16 9.32 -33.86 15.81
N ARG A 17 9.32 -32.58 16.22
CA ARG A 17 8.41 -31.55 15.70
C ARG A 17 8.90 -30.94 14.40
N PHE A 18 10.18 -31.00 14.07
CA PHE A 18 10.73 -30.34 12.90
C PHE A 18 11.26 -31.39 11.93
N GLU A 19 10.66 -31.45 10.74
CA GLU A 19 11.09 -32.34 9.67
C GLU A 19 11.61 -31.53 8.49
N ALA A 20 12.93 -31.50 8.33
CA ALA A 20 13.51 -31.04 7.09
C ALA A 20 13.68 -32.22 6.11
N SER A 21 13.46 -31.92 4.84
CA SER A 21 13.72 -32.81 3.72
C SER A 21 14.30 -32.00 2.58
N TRP A 22 15.21 -32.62 1.83
CA TRP A 22 15.89 -31.99 0.71
C TRP A 22 15.80 -32.90 -0.50
N ARG A 23 15.53 -32.28 -1.64
CA ARG A 23 15.62 -32.81 -3.00
C ARG A 23 16.69 -31.98 -3.73
N VAL A 24 17.12 -32.42 -4.90
CA VAL A 24 18.20 -31.81 -5.69
C VAL A 24 18.11 -30.27 -5.77
N ASN A 25 16.91 -29.70 -5.88
CA ASN A 25 16.70 -28.24 -5.89
C ASN A 25 15.70 -27.71 -4.86
N THR A 26 15.07 -28.59 -4.08
CA THR A 26 13.93 -28.22 -3.22
C THR A 26 14.22 -28.61 -1.79
N SER A 27 14.26 -27.62 -0.91
CA SER A 27 14.31 -27.84 0.54
C SER A 27 12.92 -27.59 1.12
N ARG A 28 12.45 -28.52 1.94
CA ARG A 28 11.15 -28.43 2.61
C ARG A 28 11.32 -28.65 4.11
N LEU A 29 10.85 -27.69 4.90
CA LEU A 29 10.72 -27.79 6.33
C LEU A 29 9.23 -27.96 6.70
N VAL A 30 8.93 -28.93 7.55
CA VAL A 30 7.61 -29.14 8.14
C VAL A 30 7.73 -29.00 9.65
N VAL A 31 6.96 -28.08 10.21
CA VAL A 31 6.84 -27.90 11.66
C VAL A 31 5.52 -28.53 12.11
N LYS A 32 5.60 -29.65 12.82
CA LYS A 32 4.48 -30.40 13.39
C LYS A 32 4.07 -29.80 14.72
N ASN A 33 2.75 -29.74 14.96
CA ASN A 33 2.19 -29.15 16.17
C ASN A 33 2.78 -27.75 16.42
N PHE A 34 2.65 -26.87 15.41
CA PHE A 34 3.11 -25.49 15.44
C PHE A 34 2.51 -24.77 16.64
N ARG A 35 3.31 -24.01 17.40
CA ARG A 35 2.90 -23.29 18.61
C ARG A 35 3.31 -21.82 18.50
N ALA A 36 2.87 -20.99 19.45
CA ALA A 36 3.26 -19.59 19.51
C ALA A 36 4.79 -19.40 19.59
N GLU A 37 5.52 -20.35 20.18
CA GLU A 37 6.99 -20.29 20.26
C GLU A 37 7.68 -20.55 18.91
N ASP A 38 6.98 -21.16 17.95
CA ASP A 38 7.51 -21.46 16.63
C ASP A 38 7.25 -20.31 15.63
N GLU A 39 6.58 -19.24 16.06
CA GLU A 39 6.39 -18.02 15.25
C GLU A 39 7.73 -17.35 14.94
N GLY A 40 7.88 -16.92 13.69
CA GLY A 40 9.10 -16.24 13.29
C GLY A 40 9.33 -16.26 11.79
N ILE A 41 10.52 -15.82 11.40
CA ILE A 41 10.95 -15.77 10.01
C ILE A 41 11.81 -17.00 9.73
N TYR A 42 11.37 -17.81 8.78
CA TYR A 42 12.04 -19.03 8.34
C TYR A 42 12.84 -18.77 7.07
N PHE A 43 14.14 -19.11 7.09
CA PHE A 43 15.02 -18.95 5.94
C PHE A 43 15.55 -20.31 5.47
N CYS A 44 15.64 -20.50 4.15
CA CYS A 44 16.48 -21.54 3.57
C CYS A 44 17.93 -21.05 3.56
N VAL A 45 18.82 -21.85 4.15
CA VAL A 45 20.26 -21.60 4.16
C VAL A 45 20.95 -22.73 3.42
N ASN A 46 21.75 -22.38 2.43
CA ASN A 46 22.56 -23.34 1.68
C ASN A 46 24.03 -22.94 1.76
N TYR A 47 24.91 -23.93 1.97
CA TYR A 47 26.34 -23.73 2.01
C TYR A 47 26.97 -24.34 0.76
N ILE A 48 27.21 -23.49 -0.24
CA ILE A 48 27.85 -23.89 -1.49
C ILE A 48 29.19 -23.16 -1.56
N THR A 49 30.28 -23.91 -1.81
CA THR A 49 31.62 -23.36 -2.10
C THR A 49 32.09 -22.30 -1.10
N ALA A 50 32.05 -22.59 0.21
CA ALA A 50 32.48 -21.70 1.29
C ALA A 50 31.66 -20.40 1.48
N VAL A 51 30.52 -20.25 0.81
CA VAL A 51 29.61 -19.11 0.94
C VAL A 51 28.26 -19.58 1.49
N LEU A 52 27.72 -18.85 2.47
CA LEU A 52 26.36 -19.02 2.95
C LEU A 52 25.39 -18.23 2.06
N HIS A 53 24.46 -18.94 1.42
CA HIS A 53 23.37 -18.34 0.67
C HIS A 53 22.09 -18.37 1.50
N PHE A 54 21.46 -17.22 1.68
CA PHE A 54 20.21 -17.05 2.41
C PHE A 54 19.05 -16.75 1.45
N SER A 55 17.89 -17.36 1.67
CA SER A 55 16.65 -16.96 1.01
C SER A 55 16.13 -15.62 1.55
N SER A 56 15.10 -15.03 0.92
CA SER A 56 14.43 -13.82 1.42
C SER A 56 13.73 -13.97 2.78
N GLY A 57 13.51 -15.21 3.24
CA GLY A 57 12.80 -15.49 4.49
C GLY A 57 11.28 -15.45 4.33
N GLN A 58 10.59 -16.34 5.05
CA GLN A 58 9.14 -16.40 5.10
C GLN A 58 8.68 -16.19 6.54
N LEU A 59 7.89 -15.14 6.76
CA LEU A 59 7.22 -14.93 8.05
C LEU A 59 6.10 -15.96 8.20
N VAL A 60 6.10 -16.68 9.32
CA VAL A 60 5.08 -17.68 9.68
C VAL A 60 4.57 -17.36 11.09
N PHE A 61 3.26 -17.30 11.25
CA PHE A 61 2.58 -16.94 12.51
C PHE A 61 1.57 -18.01 12.92
N PHE A 62 1.29 -18.11 14.21
CA PHE A 62 0.38 -19.08 14.81
C PHE A 62 -1.05 -18.54 14.65
N PRO A 63 -1.98 -19.27 14.02
CA PRO A 63 -3.32 -18.76 13.73
C PRO A 63 -4.22 -18.49 14.96
N GLY A 64 -3.73 -18.74 16.18
CA GLY A 64 -4.53 -18.68 17.42
C GLY A 64 -4.65 -17.30 18.07
N ALA A 65 -3.99 -16.26 17.54
CA ALA A 65 -4.16 -14.89 18.02
C ALA A 65 -5.12 -14.13 17.10
N SER A 66 -6.44 -14.18 17.41
CA SER A 66 -7.51 -13.27 16.93
C SER A 66 -7.18 -12.45 15.66
N HIS A 67 -6.96 -13.14 14.54
CA HIS A 67 -6.47 -12.51 13.29
C HIS A 67 -7.58 -11.77 12.53
N GLU A 68 -8.84 -11.94 12.93
CA GLU A 68 -9.97 -11.21 12.35
C GLU A 68 -9.80 -9.70 12.55
N ASN A 69 -9.33 -9.25 13.71
CA ASN A 69 -9.18 -7.82 14.02
C ASN A 69 -8.02 -7.15 13.24
N MET A 70 -6.94 -7.87 12.94
CA MET A 70 -5.77 -7.29 12.26
C MET A 70 -6.00 -7.12 10.75
N LEU A 71 -6.60 -8.12 10.10
CA LEU A 71 -6.96 -8.01 8.68
C LEU A 71 -8.13 -7.04 8.49
N HIS A 72 -9.10 -7.01 9.40
CA HIS A 72 -10.18 -6.04 9.37
C HIS A 72 -9.64 -4.61 9.46
N PHE A 73 -8.73 -4.34 10.40
CA PHE A 73 -8.10 -3.03 10.54
C PHE A 73 -7.29 -2.60 9.30
N CYS A 74 -6.57 -3.54 8.68
CA CYS A 74 -5.83 -3.27 7.45
C CYS A 74 -6.76 -2.96 6.26
N CYS A 75 -7.79 -3.79 6.05
CA CYS A 75 -8.76 -3.59 4.98
C CYS A 75 -9.53 -2.27 5.16
N ASP A 76 -9.91 -1.93 6.40
CA ASP A 76 -10.54 -0.65 6.71
C ASP A 76 -9.61 0.49 6.29
N ILE A 77 -8.37 0.52 6.76
CA ILE A 77 -7.41 1.59 6.43
C ILE A 77 -7.18 1.69 4.92
N VAL A 78 -6.96 0.57 4.24
CA VAL A 78 -6.71 0.55 2.80
C VAL A 78 -7.95 1.02 2.01
N MET A 79 -9.15 0.64 2.44
CA MET A 79 -10.40 1.10 1.83
C MET A 79 -10.57 2.62 2.00
N TRP A 80 -10.40 3.12 3.22
CA TRP A 80 -10.50 4.55 3.54
C TRP A 80 -9.45 5.37 2.78
N LEU A 81 -8.22 4.87 2.66
CA LEU A 81 -7.16 5.52 1.89
C LEU A 81 -7.52 5.61 0.41
N ASN A 82 -7.99 4.52 -0.20
CA ASN A 82 -8.40 4.51 -1.61
C ASN A 82 -9.60 5.46 -1.85
N LEU A 83 -10.57 5.47 -0.95
CA LEU A 83 -11.73 6.35 -1.03
C LEU A 83 -11.33 7.83 -0.93
N ALA A 84 -10.49 8.18 0.05
CA ALA A 84 -10.00 9.54 0.23
C ALA A 84 -9.21 10.02 -1.01
N CYS A 85 -8.35 9.16 -1.56
CA CYS A 85 -7.63 9.44 -2.80
C CYS A 85 -8.56 9.72 -3.98
N ALA A 86 -9.58 8.88 -4.19
CA ALA A 86 -10.56 9.09 -5.26
C ALA A 86 -11.32 10.42 -5.09
N CYS A 87 -11.73 10.76 -3.87
CA CYS A 87 -12.40 12.03 -3.57
C CYS A 87 -11.51 13.24 -3.83
N LEU A 88 -10.24 13.20 -3.39
CA LEU A 88 -9.29 14.29 -3.64
C LEU A 88 -9.05 14.48 -5.14
N LEU A 89 -8.88 13.40 -5.90
CA LEU A 89 -8.74 13.47 -7.35
C LEU A 89 -9.98 14.08 -8.02
N LEU A 90 -11.18 13.68 -7.62
CA LEU A 90 -12.42 14.24 -8.15
C LEU A 90 -12.53 15.74 -7.84
N LEU A 91 -12.24 16.15 -6.60
CA LEU A 91 -12.29 17.56 -6.20
C LEU A 91 -11.29 18.39 -7.01
N THR A 92 -10.07 17.91 -7.22
CA THR A 92 -9.08 18.61 -8.05
C THR A 92 -9.56 18.78 -9.49
N ALA A 93 -10.18 17.75 -10.07
CA ALA A 93 -10.75 17.83 -11.42
C ALA A 93 -11.87 18.89 -11.50
N ILE A 94 -12.79 18.90 -10.53
CA ILE A 94 -13.87 19.89 -10.46
C ILE A 94 -13.30 21.31 -10.33
N THR A 95 -12.31 21.53 -9.47
CA THR A 95 -11.66 22.83 -9.32
C THR A 95 -11.02 23.30 -10.63
N ILE A 96 -10.33 22.40 -11.35
CA ILE A 96 -9.75 22.70 -12.67
C ILE A 96 -10.84 23.08 -13.67
N THR A 97 -11.93 22.29 -13.74
CA THR A 97 -13.07 22.56 -14.62
C THR A 97 -13.71 23.92 -14.33
N ILE A 98 -13.96 24.25 -13.06
CA ILE A 98 -14.51 25.55 -12.65
C ILE A 98 -13.56 26.68 -13.05
N THR A 99 -12.28 26.55 -12.73
CA THR A 99 -11.27 27.58 -13.03
C THR A 99 -11.15 27.82 -14.54
N HIS A 100 -11.19 26.77 -15.35
CA HIS A 100 -11.17 26.87 -16.81
C HIS A 100 -12.45 27.51 -17.37
N HIS A 101 -13.62 27.15 -16.85
CA HIS A 101 -14.88 27.80 -17.22
C HIS A 101 -14.88 29.29 -16.87
N GLN A 102 -14.35 29.66 -15.70
CA GLN A 102 -14.22 31.06 -15.27
C GLN A 102 -13.21 31.83 -16.13
N SER A 103 -12.10 31.20 -16.52
CA SER A 103 -11.16 31.79 -17.47
C SER A 103 -11.79 32.05 -18.84
N LYS A 104 -12.79 31.25 -19.23
CA LYS A 104 -13.49 31.39 -20.51
C LYS A 104 -14.70 32.33 -20.46
N SER A 105 -15.27 32.61 -19.28
CA SER A 105 -16.31 33.64 -19.08
C SER A 105 -15.73 35.05 -18.78
N HIS A 106 -14.44 35.13 -18.44
CA HIS A 106 -13.72 36.39 -18.21
C HIS A 106 -13.18 37.15 -19.46
N PRO A 107 -13.41 36.79 -20.73
CA PRO A 107 -13.26 37.76 -21.83
C PRO A 107 -14.47 38.71 -21.92
N ASP A 108 -15.68 38.25 -21.58
CA ASP A 108 -16.92 39.01 -21.84
C ASP A 108 -17.28 40.01 -20.72
N THR A 109 -16.77 39.81 -19.50
CA THR A 109 -17.10 40.69 -18.37
C THR A 109 -16.35 42.03 -18.43
N LEU A 110 -15.14 42.06 -18.98
CA LEU A 110 -14.37 43.30 -19.16
C LEU A 110 -14.80 44.08 -20.41
N GLN A 111 -15.38 43.42 -21.42
CA GLN A 111 -15.92 44.08 -22.61
C GLN A 111 -17.18 44.90 -22.29
N ARG A 112 -17.99 44.46 -21.31
CA ARG A 112 -19.19 45.19 -20.86
C ARG A 112 -18.89 46.48 -20.10
N PHE A 113 -17.68 46.62 -19.56
CA PHE A 113 -17.24 47.83 -18.84
C PHE A 113 -16.53 48.86 -19.74
N LEU A 114 -16.13 48.49 -20.97
CA LEU A 114 -15.39 49.35 -21.88
C LEU A 114 -16.25 50.03 -22.96
N GLU A 115 -17.57 49.76 -23.06
CA GLU A 115 -18.43 50.52 -23.98
C GLU A 115 -18.73 51.93 -23.45
N PRO A 116 -18.25 53.00 -24.11
CA PRO A 116 -18.53 54.38 -23.71
C PRO A 116 -19.94 54.76 -24.16
N HIS A 117 -20.78 55.13 -23.20
CA HIS A 117 -22.14 55.63 -23.44
C HIS A 117 -22.07 57.05 -24.04
N THR A 118 -22.10 57.13 -25.36
CA THR A 118 -22.39 58.38 -26.08
C THR A 118 -23.91 58.59 -26.06
N THR A 119 -24.41 59.53 -25.24
CA THR A 119 -25.80 60.00 -25.35
C THR A 119 -25.79 61.46 -25.82
N ALA A 120 -25.94 61.65 -27.12
CA ALA A 120 -26.43 62.89 -27.70
C ALA A 120 -27.96 62.94 -27.49
N GLN A 121 -28.46 63.97 -26.82
CA GLN A 121 -29.89 64.28 -26.80
C GLN A 121 -30.10 65.72 -27.29
N THR A 122 -30.57 65.79 -28.54
CA THR A 122 -31.13 66.96 -29.21
C THR A 122 -32.60 67.11 -28.80
N ALA A 123 -32.96 68.35 -28.42
CA ALA A 123 -34.24 69.09 -28.37
C ALA A 123 -35.61 68.36 -28.45
N PRO A 124 -36.64 68.89 -27.74
CA PRO A 124 -38.04 68.73 -28.11
C PRO A 124 -38.63 70.02 -28.75
N PRO A 125 -39.75 69.90 -29.50
CA PRO A 125 -40.38 71.02 -30.21
C PRO A 125 -41.39 71.76 -29.33
N GLY A 126 -41.55 73.06 -29.59
CA GLY A 126 -42.56 73.94 -28.98
C GLY A 126 -42.20 75.40 -29.16
#